data_AF-A0A3C1G6S4-F1
#
_entry.id   AF-A0A3C1G6S4-F1
#
_cell.length_a   1.000
_cell.length_b   1.000
_cell.length_c   1.000
_cell.angle_alpha   90.00
_cell.angle_beta   90.00
_cell.angle_gamma   90.00
#
_symmetry.space_group_name_H-M   'P 1'
#
loop_
_entity.id
_entity.type
_entity.pdbx_description
1 polymer ?
#
loop_
_entity_poly.entity_id
_entity_poly.type
_entity_poly.pdbx_seq_one_letter_code
_entity_poly.pdbx_strand_id
1 'polypeptide(L)'
;MLVALALAWGLTAEAQPLTGGLLGRGSSSTPATCLTAGQVPFLLSPTTLGLGCDSGLTYDAATDTLTSGRYLSGQGSAASPAFAPYAGYGMYADQPNGKLWFSIAGTARMSLTAGPTLALNGANPTIQTVKTYYVGTANTTLWTAGGAGKFQHGDADAAVPVMQTIQPQSVAAGTADTPGQPFNFDGSKGTGTGAGGPLVRSTAYPGASGTAQNTLSNREHISSGWTTLTESSATAFATLTFGASTVVGADFLVTIHAADATNNQVVTYRVRVNSVRDATGNTQSTIGIIDDSATLPVAAGSGTLTSGFSVTEGAGAVTINATAVSSLTQTTLRASFQASANGAGLVVGPVGF
;
A
#
# COMPACT_ATOMS: atom_id res chain seq x y z
N MET A 1 65.24 -21.22 -89.15
CA MET A 1 64.40 -21.78 -90.23
C MET A 1 62.96 -21.47 -89.86
N LEU A 2 62.40 -20.35 -90.31
CA LEU A 2 61.93 -20.05 -91.67
C LEU A 2 60.75 -20.95 -92.08
N VAL A 3 59.68 -20.25 -92.49
CA VAL A 3 58.56 -20.59 -93.38
C VAL A 3 57.19 -20.66 -92.69
N ALA A 4 56.38 -19.69 -93.14
CA ALA A 4 54.98 -19.39 -92.84
C ALA A 4 54.01 -20.27 -93.65
N LEU A 5 52.74 -20.31 -93.23
CA LEU A 5 51.61 -20.12 -94.15
C LEU A 5 50.32 -19.72 -93.41
N ALA A 6 49.59 -18.79 -94.00
CA ALA A 6 48.35 -18.16 -93.54
C ALA A 6 47.10 -18.77 -94.22
N LEU A 7 45.93 -18.17 -93.90
CA LEU A 7 44.56 -18.34 -94.43
C LEU A 7 43.70 -19.42 -93.74
N ALA A 8 42.41 -19.24 -93.42
CA ALA A 8 41.44 -18.18 -93.70
C ALA A 8 40.29 -18.20 -92.66
N TRP A 9 39.47 -17.15 -92.72
CA TRP A 9 38.33 -16.78 -91.87
C TRP A 9 37.20 -17.81 -91.70
N GLY A 10 36.49 -17.70 -90.58
CA GLY A 10 35.15 -18.28 -90.38
C GLY A 10 34.54 -17.92 -89.02
N LEU A 11 33.79 -16.82 -88.94
CA LEU A 11 32.91 -16.45 -87.83
C LEU A 11 31.71 -17.41 -87.76
N THR A 12 31.40 -17.93 -86.57
CA THR A 12 30.03 -18.06 -86.02
C THR A 12 30.11 -18.25 -84.50
N ALA A 13 29.63 -17.24 -83.76
CA ALA A 13 29.42 -17.34 -82.32
C ALA A 13 28.06 -18.00 -82.07
N GLU A 14 28.05 -19.14 -81.36
CA GLU A 14 26.84 -19.81 -80.89
C GLU A 14 26.80 -19.68 -79.37
N ALA A 15 25.87 -18.86 -78.88
CA ALA A 15 25.62 -18.65 -77.46
C ALA A 15 24.86 -19.86 -76.89
N GLN A 16 25.45 -20.54 -75.90
CA GLN A 16 24.82 -21.61 -75.14
C GLN A 16 23.95 -21.01 -74.01
N PRO A 17 22.63 -21.31 -73.93
CA PRO A 17 21.80 -20.83 -72.83
C PRO A 17 22.05 -21.64 -71.55
N LEU A 18 22.24 -20.94 -70.44
CA LEU A 18 22.34 -21.48 -69.09
C LEU A 18 21.03 -22.17 -68.69
N THR A 19 21.05 -23.51 -68.68
CA THR A 19 19.98 -24.36 -68.12
C THR A 19 19.96 -24.31 -66.60
N GLY A 20 18.75 -24.12 -66.06
CA GLY A 20 18.45 -23.84 -64.66
C GLY A 20 18.84 -24.93 -63.65
N GLY A 21 19.35 -24.43 -62.51
CA GLY A 21 19.57 -25.19 -61.28
C GLY A 21 18.32 -25.19 -60.40
N LEU A 22 17.92 -26.42 -60.06
CA LEU A 22 16.75 -26.87 -59.32
C LEU A 22 16.73 -26.36 -57.85
N LEU A 23 15.80 -25.46 -57.49
CA LEU A 23 15.41 -25.25 -56.09
C LEU A 23 14.31 -26.25 -55.75
N GLY A 24 14.63 -27.21 -54.88
CA GLY A 24 13.74 -28.26 -54.43
C GLY A 24 12.49 -27.71 -53.74
N ARG A 25 11.35 -27.83 -54.43
CA ARG A 25 10.03 -27.48 -53.93
C ARG A 25 9.52 -28.63 -53.07
N GLY A 26 9.73 -28.55 -51.75
CA GLY A 26 9.04 -29.42 -50.80
C GLY A 26 7.53 -29.19 -50.94
N SER A 27 6.78 -30.25 -51.22
CA SER A 27 5.33 -30.22 -51.38
C SER A 27 4.64 -30.03 -50.03
N SER A 28 4.55 -28.79 -49.55
CA SER A 28 3.51 -28.40 -48.60
C SER A 28 2.29 -27.94 -49.39
N SER A 29 1.13 -28.51 -49.09
CA SER A 29 -0.14 -28.11 -49.66
C SER A 29 -0.44 -26.66 -49.24
N THR A 30 -0.15 -25.71 -50.13
CA THR A 30 -0.61 -24.33 -49.98
C THR A 30 -2.15 -24.31 -50.00
N PRO A 31 -2.83 -23.70 -49.01
CA PRO A 31 -4.28 -23.52 -49.06
C PRO A 31 -4.67 -22.77 -50.32
N ALA A 32 -5.67 -23.28 -51.05
CA ALA A 32 -6.03 -22.87 -52.42
C ALA A 32 -6.59 -21.43 -52.55
N THR A 33 -6.60 -20.62 -51.50
CA THR A 33 -7.30 -19.32 -51.48
C THR A 33 -6.40 -18.09 -51.60
N CYS A 34 -5.08 -18.23 -51.79
CA CYS A 34 -4.16 -17.09 -51.87
C CYS A 34 -3.53 -16.92 -53.28
N LEU A 35 -4.35 -16.93 -54.34
CA LEU A 35 -3.88 -16.94 -55.75
C LEU A 35 -3.96 -15.59 -56.49
N THR A 36 -4.21 -14.47 -55.79
CA THR A 36 -4.18 -13.14 -56.44
C THR A 36 -2.75 -12.61 -56.47
N ALA A 37 -2.30 -12.12 -57.63
CA ALA A 37 -0.94 -11.64 -57.86
C ALA A 37 -0.49 -10.59 -56.82
N GLY A 38 0.63 -10.85 -56.13
CA GLY A 38 1.25 -9.92 -55.17
C GLY A 38 1.51 -10.49 -53.77
N GLN A 39 1.05 -11.70 -53.43
CA GLN A 39 1.26 -12.31 -52.11
C GLN A 39 2.46 -13.27 -52.12
N VAL A 40 3.54 -12.95 -51.37
CA VAL A 40 4.71 -13.81 -51.21
C VAL A 40 4.57 -14.62 -49.90
N PRO A 41 4.45 -15.95 -49.95
CA PRO A 41 4.47 -16.76 -48.74
C PRO A 41 5.89 -16.75 -48.15
N PHE A 42 6.07 -16.06 -47.03
CA PHE A 42 7.34 -16.02 -46.31
C PHE A 42 7.47 -17.27 -45.41
N LEU A 43 8.16 -18.29 -45.91
CA LEU A 43 8.43 -19.55 -45.20
C LEU A 43 9.84 -19.49 -44.60
N LEU A 44 9.94 -19.09 -43.32
CA LEU A 44 11.17 -19.26 -42.53
C LEU A 44 10.98 -20.36 -41.47
N SER A 45 11.58 -21.53 -41.73
CA SER A 45 11.82 -22.62 -40.79
C SER A 45 10.61 -23.53 -40.42
N PRO A 46 10.85 -24.72 -39.79
CA PRO A 46 9.86 -25.80 -39.71
C PRO A 46 8.75 -25.60 -38.67
N THR A 47 8.73 -24.49 -37.92
CA THR A 47 7.57 -24.11 -37.10
C THR A 47 6.76 -23.07 -37.84
N THR A 48 5.75 -23.53 -38.58
CA THR A 48 4.91 -22.68 -39.44
C THR A 48 4.15 -21.64 -38.62
N LEU A 49 4.63 -20.40 -38.64
CA LEU A 49 3.81 -19.23 -38.35
C LEU A 49 2.95 -18.98 -39.60
N GLY A 50 1.77 -19.59 -39.64
CA GLY A 50 0.83 -19.40 -40.74
C GLY A 50 0.24 -18.00 -40.70
N LEU A 51 0.91 -17.03 -41.35
CA LEU A 51 0.28 -15.76 -41.69
C LEU A 51 -0.73 -16.07 -42.80
N GLY A 52 -2.02 -16.15 -42.45
CA GLY A 52 -3.09 -16.25 -43.43
C GLY A 52 -2.99 -15.10 -44.43
N CYS A 53 -3.50 -15.28 -45.65
CA CYS A 53 -3.51 -14.23 -46.67
C CYS A 53 -4.51 -13.11 -46.31
N ASP A 54 -4.14 -12.32 -45.31
CA ASP A 54 -4.80 -11.07 -45.01
C ASP A 54 -4.35 -10.01 -46.02
N SER A 55 -5.34 -9.32 -46.60
CA SER A 55 -5.22 -8.33 -47.67
C SER A 55 -4.52 -7.02 -47.29
N GLY A 56 -3.71 -7.02 -46.23
CA GLY A 56 -3.14 -5.81 -45.61
C GLY A 56 -1.62 -5.71 -45.60
N LEU A 57 -0.90 -6.76 -46.04
CA LEU A 57 0.56 -6.73 -46.15
C LEU A 57 0.97 -6.42 -47.58
N THR A 58 1.27 -5.15 -47.86
CA THR A 58 1.85 -4.73 -49.15
C THR A 58 3.36 -4.74 -49.03
N TYR A 59 4.01 -5.69 -49.70
CA TYR A 59 5.46 -5.66 -49.88
C TYR A 59 5.78 -4.67 -51.01
N ASP A 60 6.54 -3.61 -50.70
CA ASP A 60 7.04 -2.68 -51.70
C ASP A 60 8.40 -3.18 -52.21
N ALA A 61 8.39 -3.83 -53.36
CA ALA A 61 9.58 -4.36 -54.00
C ALA A 61 10.56 -3.28 -54.49
N ALA A 62 10.12 -2.02 -54.65
CA ALA A 62 10.99 -0.93 -55.11
C ALA A 62 11.92 -0.42 -53.99
N THR A 63 11.50 -0.58 -52.73
CA THR A 63 12.26 -0.14 -51.56
C THR A 63 12.76 -1.31 -50.71
N ASP A 64 12.42 -2.55 -51.08
CA ASP A 64 12.62 -3.76 -50.27
C ASP A 64 12.10 -3.58 -48.84
N THR A 65 11.00 -2.84 -48.69
CA THR A 65 10.36 -2.64 -47.38
C THR A 65 8.99 -3.28 -47.35
N LEU A 66 8.78 -4.13 -46.34
CA LEU A 66 7.45 -4.53 -45.94
C LEU A 66 6.83 -3.35 -45.19
N THR A 67 6.03 -2.54 -45.89
CA THR A 67 5.32 -1.43 -45.26
C THR A 67 4.33 -2.07 -44.29
N SER A 68 4.59 -1.96 -42.98
CA SER A 68 3.91 -2.78 -41.99
C SER A 68 2.40 -2.55 -42.02
N GLY A 69 1.68 -3.54 -42.55
CA GLY A 69 0.27 -3.70 -42.29
C GLY A 69 0.11 -3.78 -40.78
N ARG A 70 -0.75 -2.92 -40.21
CA ARG A 70 -1.20 -3.11 -38.84
C ARG A 70 -1.56 -4.59 -38.69
N TYR A 71 -0.99 -5.28 -37.71
CA TYR A 71 -1.49 -6.60 -37.35
C TYR A 71 -2.93 -6.41 -36.88
N LEU A 72 -3.89 -6.62 -37.78
CA LEU A 72 -5.32 -6.53 -37.51
C LEU A 72 -5.70 -7.81 -36.79
N SER A 73 -5.33 -7.93 -35.52
CA SER A 73 -5.88 -9.00 -34.69
C SER A 73 -7.40 -8.83 -34.71
N GLY A 74 -8.13 -9.86 -35.15
CA GLY A 74 -9.59 -9.84 -35.14
C GLY A 74 -10.15 -9.60 -33.73
N GLN A 75 -11.48 -9.53 -33.61
CA GLN A 75 -12.12 -9.61 -32.30
C GLN A 75 -11.73 -10.94 -31.65
N GLY A 76 -11.26 -10.90 -30.41
CA GLY A 76 -10.95 -12.10 -29.63
C GLY A 76 -11.71 -12.10 -28.32
N SER A 77 -11.57 -13.17 -27.56
CA SER A 77 -12.08 -13.27 -26.19
C SER A 77 -10.95 -13.64 -25.24
N ALA A 78 -11.20 -13.57 -23.94
CA ALA A 78 -10.22 -14.05 -22.95
C ALA A 78 -9.84 -15.53 -23.17
N ALA A 79 -10.83 -16.38 -23.46
CA ALA A 79 -10.62 -17.81 -23.72
C ALA A 79 -9.95 -18.08 -25.09
N SER A 80 -10.13 -17.18 -26.06
CA SER A 80 -9.55 -17.30 -27.40
C SER A 80 -9.02 -15.94 -27.87
N PRO A 81 -7.81 -15.54 -27.41
CA PRO A 81 -7.23 -14.26 -27.78
C PRO A 81 -6.93 -14.19 -29.27
N ALA A 82 -7.07 -13.00 -29.85
CA ALA A 82 -6.83 -12.78 -31.28
C ALA A 82 -5.34 -12.90 -31.68
N PHE A 83 -4.46 -12.67 -30.72
CA PHE A 83 -3.05 -13.07 -30.78
C PHE A 83 -2.77 -13.97 -29.60
N ALA A 84 -2.48 -15.25 -29.81
CA ALA A 84 -2.25 -16.21 -28.74
C ALA A 84 -0.98 -17.05 -28.99
N PRO A 85 0.16 -16.73 -28.35
CA PRO A 85 1.35 -17.57 -28.46
C PRO A 85 1.16 -18.95 -27.81
N TYR A 86 0.21 -19.09 -26.89
CA TYR A 86 -0.16 -20.34 -26.23
C TYR A 86 -1.67 -20.38 -25.97
N ALA A 87 -2.25 -21.57 -25.83
CA ALA A 87 -3.67 -21.73 -25.54
C ALA A 87 -4.07 -20.98 -24.25
N GLY A 88 -4.98 -20.00 -24.37
CA GLY A 88 -5.45 -19.18 -23.24
C GLY A 88 -4.49 -18.05 -22.82
N TYR A 89 -3.34 -17.85 -23.48
CA TYR A 89 -2.44 -16.72 -23.23
C TYR A 89 -2.38 -15.87 -24.48
N GLY A 90 -2.61 -14.56 -24.35
CA GLY A 90 -2.60 -13.72 -25.53
C GLY A 90 -3.15 -12.32 -25.37
N MET A 91 -3.38 -11.65 -26.49
CA MET A 91 -3.92 -10.31 -26.57
C MET A 91 -5.16 -10.30 -27.46
N TYR A 92 -6.15 -9.48 -27.12
CA TYR A 92 -7.30 -9.27 -28.00
C TYR A 92 -7.84 -7.85 -27.86
N ALA A 93 -8.33 -7.30 -28.96
CA ALA A 93 -9.11 -6.07 -28.94
C ALA A 93 -10.57 -6.41 -28.64
N ASP A 94 -11.13 -5.73 -27.64
CA ASP A 94 -12.56 -5.69 -27.34
C ASP A 94 -13.10 -4.38 -27.94
N GLN A 95 -13.39 -4.40 -29.24
CA GLN A 95 -13.75 -3.19 -29.98
C GLN A 95 -15.07 -2.55 -29.50
N PRO A 96 -16.10 -3.30 -29.04
CA PRO A 96 -17.30 -2.68 -28.47
C PRO A 96 -16.99 -1.72 -27.31
N ASN A 97 -15.93 -1.99 -26.53
CA ASN A 97 -15.55 -1.20 -25.36
C ASN A 97 -14.28 -0.36 -25.56
N GLY A 98 -13.65 -0.42 -26.74
CA GLY A 98 -12.42 0.31 -27.05
C GLY A 98 -11.22 -0.08 -26.17
N LYS A 99 -11.10 -1.38 -25.83
CA LYS A 99 -10.07 -1.90 -24.93
C LYS A 99 -9.13 -2.87 -25.64
N LEU A 100 -7.84 -2.79 -25.32
CA LEU A 100 -6.86 -3.84 -25.63
C LEU A 100 -6.63 -4.66 -24.37
N TRP A 101 -6.93 -5.95 -24.44
CA TRP A 101 -6.79 -6.88 -23.33
C TRP A 101 -5.57 -7.77 -23.45
N PHE A 102 -5.01 -8.13 -22.30
CA PHE A 102 -4.06 -9.23 -22.13
C PHE A 102 -4.75 -10.34 -21.33
N SER A 103 -4.81 -11.53 -21.92
CA SER A 103 -5.39 -12.73 -21.35
C SER A 103 -4.29 -13.69 -20.90
N ILE A 104 -4.51 -14.32 -19.76
CA ILE A 104 -3.63 -15.34 -19.17
C ILE A 104 -4.51 -16.47 -18.67
N ALA A 105 -4.21 -17.70 -19.11
CA ALA A 105 -4.98 -18.91 -18.81
C ALA A 105 -6.50 -18.74 -19.06
N GLY A 106 -6.88 -18.13 -20.18
CA GLY A 106 -8.26 -17.97 -20.62
C GLY A 106 -9.04 -16.85 -19.91
N THR A 107 -8.38 -16.05 -19.06
CA THR A 107 -9.01 -14.98 -18.26
C THR A 107 -8.39 -13.63 -18.61
N ALA A 108 -9.22 -12.59 -18.79
CA ALA A 108 -8.76 -11.23 -18.99
C ALA A 108 -8.09 -10.68 -17.72
N ARG A 109 -6.80 -10.32 -17.80
CA ARG A 109 -6.00 -9.87 -16.64
C ARG A 109 -5.62 -8.40 -16.66
N MET A 110 -5.49 -7.81 -17.84
CA MET A 110 -5.11 -6.41 -17.98
C MET A 110 -5.79 -5.79 -19.19
N SER A 111 -6.32 -4.58 -19.07
CA SER A 111 -6.76 -3.78 -20.23
C SER A 111 -6.11 -2.41 -20.28
N LEU A 112 -5.77 -2.00 -21.50
CA LEU A 112 -5.51 -0.63 -21.88
C LEU A 112 -6.78 -0.08 -22.54
N THR A 113 -7.28 1.06 -22.06
CA THR A 113 -8.48 1.72 -22.60
C THR A 113 -8.07 3.04 -23.25
N ALA A 114 -8.91 3.59 -24.14
CA ALA A 114 -8.68 4.93 -24.70
C ALA A 114 -8.70 6.08 -23.66
N GLY A 115 -9.19 5.82 -22.43
CA GLY A 115 -9.06 6.74 -21.29
C GLY A 115 -7.74 6.54 -20.50
N PRO A 116 -7.44 7.36 -19.47
CA PRO A 116 -6.18 7.28 -18.72
C PRO A 116 -6.11 6.09 -17.74
N THR A 117 -6.82 4.99 -18.04
CA THR A 117 -7.04 3.89 -17.11
C THR A 117 -6.34 2.62 -17.60
N LEU A 118 -5.33 2.20 -16.84
CA LEU A 118 -4.85 0.82 -16.81
C LEU A 118 -5.73 0.05 -15.83
N ALA A 119 -6.48 -0.95 -16.30
CA ALA A 119 -7.28 -1.80 -15.42
C ALA A 119 -6.64 -3.19 -15.30
N LEU A 120 -6.46 -3.65 -14.06
CA LEU A 120 -5.95 -4.99 -13.75
C LEU A 120 -7.10 -5.82 -13.18
N ASN A 121 -7.41 -6.93 -13.83
CA ASN A 121 -8.57 -7.78 -13.53
C ASN A 121 -8.14 -9.12 -12.92
N GLY A 122 -8.64 -9.38 -11.71
CA GLY A 122 -8.44 -10.62 -10.97
C GLY A 122 -8.91 -10.48 -9.53
N ALA A 123 -9.08 -11.60 -8.83
CA ALA A 123 -9.45 -11.58 -7.41
C ALA A 123 -8.37 -10.89 -6.53
N ASN A 124 -7.11 -10.90 -6.99
CA ASN A 124 -5.96 -10.23 -6.36
C ASN A 124 -5.03 -9.66 -7.45
N PRO A 125 -5.31 -8.48 -8.03
CA PRO A 125 -4.40 -7.87 -8.99
C PRO A 125 -3.16 -7.35 -8.25
N THR A 126 -2.02 -8.02 -8.43
CA THR A 126 -0.74 -7.59 -7.83
C THR A 126 0.03 -6.70 -8.80
N ILE A 127 0.18 -5.42 -8.48
CA ILE A 127 1.21 -4.56 -9.10
C ILE A 127 2.47 -4.72 -8.26
N GLN A 128 3.35 -5.61 -8.70
CA GLN A 128 4.64 -5.81 -8.04
C GLN A 128 5.64 -4.77 -8.54
N THR A 129 5.57 -3.55 -8.01
CA THR A 129 6.65 -2.55 -8.17
C THR A 129 7.63 -2.67 -7.02
N VAL A 130 8.93 -2.55 -7.32
CA VAL A 130 10.02 -2.78 -6.36
C VAL A 130 10.08 -1.70 -5.25
N LYS A 131 9.35 -0.57 -5.37
CA LYS A 131 9.38 0.49 -4.33
C LYS A 131 8.27 1.56 -4.35
N THR A 132 7.68 1.87 -5.51
CA THR A 132 6.84 3.08 -5.69
C THR A 132 5.57 2.80 -6.50
N TYR A 133 4.47 3.47 -6.16
CA TYR A 133 3.24 3.50 -6.96
C TYR A 133 2.95 4.94 -7.38
N TYR A 134 2.97 5.20 -8.68
CA TYR A 134 2.64 6.51 -9.25
C TYR A 134 1.16 6.53 -9.64
N VAL A 135 0.39 7.43 -9.06
CA VAL A 135 -0.99 7.72 -9.46
C VAL A 135 -1.04 9.19 -9.84
N GLY A 136 -1.09 9.49 -11.14
CA GLY A 136 -1.12 10.86 -11.64
C GLY A 136 -0.36 11.04 -12.94
N THR A 137 -0.34 12.28 -13.44
CA THR A 137 0.51 12.70 -14.56
C THR A 137 1.97 12.78 -14.12
N ALA A 138 2.89 12.54 -15.06
CA ALA A 138 4.33 12.37 -14.83
C ALA A 138 4.90 13.29 -13.72
N ASN A 139 5.55 12.68 -12.72
CA ASN A 139 6.31 13.28 -11.61
C ASN A 139 5.58 13.53 -10.27
N THR A 140 4.33 13.12 -10.08
CA THR A 140 3.71 13.13 -8.73
C THR A 140 3.83 11.77 -8.06
N THR A 141 4.83 11.58 -7.21
CA THR A 141 4.87 10.44 -6.28
C THR A 141 3.82 10.66 -5.20
N LEU A 142 2.70 9.93 -5.28
CA LEU A 142 1.66 10.02 -4.24
C LEU A 142 1.95 9.08 -3.08
N TRP A 143 2.43 7.85 -3.31
CA TRP A 143 2.69 6.89 -2.24
C TRP A 143 4.00 6.14 -2.41
N THR A 144 4.72 5.97 -1.31
CA THR A 144 5.98 5.22 -1.21
C THR A 144 5.97 4.26 -0.02
N ALA A 145 6.88 3.29 -0.02
CA ALA A 145 7.17 2.49 1.16
C ALA A 145 8.24 3.21 2.01
N GLY A 146 7.84 3.79 3.15
CA GLY A 146 8.75 4.43 4.11
C GLY A 146 9.59 3.42 4.95
N GLY A 147 9.61 2.15 4.55
CA GLY A 147 10.19 1.03 5.27
C GLY A 147 9.25 -0.18 5.37
N ALA A 148 9.70 -1.28 5.98
CA ALA A 148 8.87 -2.46 6.20
C ALA A 148 7.64 -2.11 7.06
N GLY A 149 6.44 -2.50 6.60
CA GLY A 149 5.18 -2.26 7.30
C GLY A 149 4.70 -0.80 7.32
N LYS A 150 5.30 0.09 6.53
CA LYS A 150 4.95 1.52 6.50
C LYS A 150 4.39 1.93 5.14
N PHE A 151 3.28 2.66 5.17
CA PHE A 151 2.72 3.37 4.04
C PHE A 151 3.05 4.87 4.18
N GLN A 152 3.80 5.43 3.24
CA GLN A 152 4.20 6.84 3.24
C GLN A 152 3.39 7.60 2.19
N HIS A 153 2.77 8.71 2.62
CA HIS A 153 2.12 9.66 1.74
C HIS A 153 3.13 10.71 1.29
N GLY A 154 3.24 10.89 -0.03
CA GLY A 154 4.24 11.72 -0.68
C GLY A 154 5.48 10.94 -1.14
N ASP A 155 6.48 11.70 -1.61
CA ASP A 155 7.78 11.19 -2.03
C ASP A 155 8.66 10.78 -0.84
N ALA A 156 9.82 10.19 -1.12
CA ALA A 156 10.83 9.87 -0.12
C ALA A 156 11.31 11.11 0.66
N ASP A 157 11.95 10.89 1.80
CA ASP A 157 12.49 11.96 2.65
C ASP A 157 13.38 12.92 1.84
N ALA A 158 13.08 14.22 1.94
CA ALA A 158 13.74 15.28 1.20
C ALA A 158 14.28 16.36 2.13
N ALA A 159 15.32 17.09 1.68
CA ALA A 159 15.89 18.22 2.42
C ALA A 159 14.88 19.36 2.64
N VAL A 160 13.90 19.49 1.74
CA VAL A 160 12.80 20.46 1.83
C VAL A 160 11.49 19.68 1.65
N PRO A 161 10.86 19.20 2.75
CA PRO A 161 9.63 18.43 2.65
C PRO A 161 8.44 19.29 2.22
N VAL A 162 7.53 18.71 1.45
CA VAL A 162 6.26 19.34 1.02
C VAL A 162 5.13 18.87 1.92
N MET A 163 4.26 19.78 2.37
CA MET A 163 3.08 19.44 3.16
C MET A 163 2.16 18.46 2.40
N GLN A 164 1.74 17.40 3.10
CA GLN A 164 0.83 16.39 2.56
C GLN A 164 -0.53 16.49 3.25
N THR A 165 -1.62 16.40 2.48
CA THR A 165 -2.99 16.47 3.01
C THR A 165 -3.76 15.22 2.60
N ILE A 166 -4.32 14.51 3.58
CA ILE A 166 -5.28 13.43 3.34
C ILE A 166 -6.67 14.00 3.61
N GLN A 167 -7.54 13.96 2.61
CA GLN A 167 -8.90 14.50 2.69
C GLN A 167 -9.92 13.44 2.24
N PRO A 168 -10.94 13.13 3.06
CA PRO A 168 -12.09 12.35 2.62
C PRO A 168 -12.96 13.16 1.66
N GLN A 169 -13.77 12.47 0.84
CA GLN A 169 -14.66 13.12 -0.11
C GLN A 169 -15.57 14.16 0.59
N SER A 170 -15.57 15.38 0.06
CA SER A 170 -16.50 16.42 0.49
C SER A 170 -17.77 16.37 -0.34
N VAL A 171 -18.87 16.82 0.28
CA VAL A 171 -20.13 17.08 -0.42
C VAL A 171 -19.88 18.12 -1.52
N ALA A 172 -20.45 17.90 -2.71
CA ALA A 172 -20.28 18.80 -3.83
C ALA A 172 -20.83 20.20 -3.50
N ALA A 173 -20.14 21.26 -3.92
CA ALA A 173 -20.63 22.61 -3.71
C ALA A 173 -21.99 22.81 -4.42
N GLY A 174 -22.91 23.51 -3.76
CA GLY A 174 -24.23 23.82 -4.32
C GLY A 174 -25.30 22.74 -4.13
N THR A 175 -25.02 21.63 -3.45
CA THR A 175 -26.06 20.68 -3.01
C THR A 175 -26.69 21.12 -1.69
N ALA A 176 -28.01 21.03 -1.57
CA ALA A 176 -28.75 21.49 -0.39
C ALA A 176 -28.33 20.72 0.88
N ASP A 177 -27.82 21.45 1.88
CA ASP A 177 -27.57 21.09 3.29
C ASP A 177 -27.23 19.61 3.57
N THR A 178 -26.45 18.99 2.69
CA THR A 178 -26.15 17.55 2.78
C THR A 178 -25.01 17.37 3.78
N PRO A 179 -25.17 16.54 4.84
CA PRO A 179 -24.12 16.29 5.80
C PRO A 179 -22.95 15.50 5.18
N GLY A 180 -21.73 15.80 5.63
CA GLY A 180 -20.54 15.02 5.30
C GLY A 180 -20.58 13.61 5.89
N GLN A 181 -19.66 12.76 5.42
CA GLN A 181 -19.48 11.40 5.93
C GLN A 181 -18.28 11.34 6.91
N PRO A 182 -18.28 10.43 7.89
CA PRO A 182 -17.17 10.29 8.83
C PRO A 182 -15.91 9.77 8.13
N PHE A 183 -14.74 10.15 8.66
CA PHE A 183 -13.45 9.60 8.26
C PHE A 183 -12.88 8.77 9.42
N ASN A 184 -12.87 7.45 9.25
CA ASN A 184 -12.55 6.52 10.32
C ASN A 184 -11.08 6.08 10.27
N PHE A 185 -10.46 6.04 11.45
CA PHE A 185 -9.16 5.42 11.68
C PHE A 185 -9.32 4.34 12.74
N ASP A 186 -9.39 3.09 12.29
CA ASP A 186 -9.59 1.95 13.17
C ASP A 186 -8.26 1.32 13.57
N GLY A 187 -8.12 0.99 14.85
CA GLY A 187 -7.03 0.14 15.34
C GLY A 187 -7.20 -1.31 14.85
N SER A 188 -6.14 -2.11 14.98
CA SER A 188 -6.25 -3.55 14.69
C SER A 188 -7.20 -4.23 15.68
N LYS A 189 -7.91 -5.27 15.22
CA LYS A 189 -8.85 -6.02 16.05
C LYS A 189 -8.14 -7.15 16.79
N GLY A 190 -8.46 -7.32 18.07
CA GLY A 190 -8.11 -8.51 18.85
C GLY A 190 -9.08 -9.66 18.61
N THR A 191 -8.84 -10.79 19.26
CA THR A 191 -9.76 -11.95 19.27
C THR A 191 -9.95 -12.47 20.70
N GLY A 192 -11.13 -13.04 21.01
CA GLY A 192 -11.43 -13.54 22.35
C GLY A 192 -11.31 -12.45 23.43
N THR A 193 -10.49 -12.68 24.45
CA THR A 193 -10.18 -11.70 25.51
C THR A 193 -9.01 -10.78 25.16
N GLY A 194 -8.40 -10.93 23.98
CA GLY A 194 -7.29 -10.10 23.52
C GLY A 194 -7.77 -8.70 23.14
N ALA A 195 -7.13 -7.67 23.71
CA ALA A 195 -7.39 -6.28 23.34
C ALA A 195 -7.04 -6.02 21.86
N GLY A 196 -7.68 -5.00 21.27
CA GLY A 196 -7.25 -4.49 19.95
C GLY A 196 -5.87 -3.85 20.00
N GLY A 197 -5.36 -3.39 18.86
CA GLY A 197 -4.19 -2.51 18.84
C GLY A 197 -4.56 -1.09 19.29
N PRO A 198 -3.71 -0.41 20.09
CA PRO A 198 -3.95 0.99 20.47
C PRO A 198 -3.83 1.91 19.24
N LEU A 199 -4.52 3.04 19.29
CA LEU A 199 -4.30 4.13 18.34
C LEU A 199 -3.28 5.11 18.94
N VAL A 200 -2.21 5.37 18.19
CA VAL A 200 -1.12 6.24 18.62
C VAL A 200 -0.85 7.31 17.57
N ARG A 201 -0.87 8.57 18.00
CA ARG A 201 -0.42 9.72 17.18
C ARG A 201 0.88 10.26 17.77
N SER A 202 1.88 10.45 16.92
CA SER A 202 3.23 10.83 17.35
C SER A 202 3.77 11.99 16.52
N THR A 203 4.57 12.84 17.16
CA THR A 203 5.35 13.87 16.47
C THR A 203 6.77 13.90 17.04
N ALA A 204 7.74 14.32 16.23
CA ALA A 204 9.11 14.44 16.70
C ALA A 204 9.33 15.80 17.39
N TYR A 205 10.04 15.82 18.52
CA TYR A 205 10.52 17.07 19.12
C TYR A 205 11.87 17.45 18.50
N PRO A 206 12.19 18.75 18.36
CA PRO A 206 13.54 19.17 17.99
C PRO A 206 14.56 18.64 19.00
N GLY A 207 15.54 17.89 18.52
CA GLY A 207 16.72 17.52 19.29
C GLY A 207 17.75 18.64 19.32
N ALA A 208 18.97 18.31 19.78
CA ALA A 208 20.12 19.19 19.63
C ALA A 208 20.43 19.46 18.15
N SER A 209 21.17 20.53 17.86
CA SER A 209 21.62 20.82 16.50
C SER A 209 22.33 19.60 15.89
N GLY A 210 21.93 19.22 14.67
CA GLY A 210 22.46 18.06 13.98
C GLY A 210 21.73 17.81 12.67
N THR A 211 22.19 16.79 11.94
CA THR A 211 21.65 16.39 10.63
C THR A 211 20.82 15.11 10.69
N ALA A 212 20.73 14.47 11.85
CA ALA A 212 19.90 13.30 12.07
C ALA A 212 18.42 13.66 12.20
N GLN A 213 17.53 12.79 11.73
CA GLN A 213 16.10 12.94 11.97
C GLN A 213 15.78 12.87 13.46
N ASN A 214 14.84 13.70 13.90
CA ASN A 214 14.37 13.69 15.29
C ASN A 214 13.55 12.43 15.58
N THR A 215 13.66 11.95 16.82
CA THR A 215 12.91 10.77 17.28
C THR A 215 11.45 11.14 17.54
N LEU A 216 10.52 10.28 17.12
CA LEU A 216 9.09 10.43 17.38
C LEU A 216 8.79 10.30 18.88
N SER A 217 7.81 11.05 19.35
CA SER A 217 7.27 10.95 20.70
C SER A 217 5.74 10.88 20.64
N ASN A 218 5.12 10.11 21.53
CA ASN A 218 3.67 10.00 21.58
C ASN A 218 3.06 11.34 21.97
N ARG A 219 2.04 11.76 21.22
CA ARG A 219 1.18 12.91 21.54
C ARG A 219 -0.14 12.46 22.09
N GLU A 220 -0.72 11.45 21.45
CA GLU A 220 -1.94 10.83 21.95
C GLU A 220 -1.80 9.32 21.92
N HIS A 221 -2.33 8.70 22.96
CA HIS A 221 -2.42 7.26 23.10
C HIS A 221 -3.84 6.91 23.54
N ILE A 222 -4.54 6.16 22.70
CA ILE A 222 -5.86 5.61 23.02
C ILE A 222 -5.65 4.13 23.31
N SER A 223 -5.73 3.75 24.59
CA SER A 223 -5.58 2.35 24.97
C SER A 223 -6.76 1.54 24.45
N SER A 224 -6.48 0.30 24.06
CA SER A 224 -7.44 -0.62 23.45
C SER A 224 -7.96 -1.69 24.42
N GLY A 225 -7.44 -1.72 25.64
CA GLY A 225 -7.70 -2.76 26.64
C GLY A 225 -7.93 -2.20 28.04
N TRP A 226 -8.33 -3.10 28.94
CA TRP A 226 -8.55 -2.80 30.35
C TRP A 226 -7.43 -3.37 31.20
N THR A 227 -6.88 -2.58 32.11
CA THR A 227 -6.01 -3.06 33.18
C THR A 227 -6.86 -3.54 34.35
N THR A 228 -6.71 -4.79 34.78
CA THR A 228 -7.35 -5.28 36.00
C THR A 228 -6.68 -4.63 37.22
N LEU A 229 -7.48 -4.09 38.13
CA LEU A 229 -6.98 -3.47 39.36
C LEU A 229 -7.15 -4.42 40.54
N THR A 230 -6.30 -4.25 41.54
CA THR A 230 -6.47 -4.88 42.85
C THR A 230 -7.18 -3.92 43.78
N GLU A 231 -8.28 -4.37 44.39
CA GLU A 231 -9.08 -3.60 45.34
C GLU A 231 -8.21 -3.04 46.48
N SER A 232 -8.39 -1.74 46.78
CA SER A 232 -7.69 -1.04 47.85
C SER A 232 -6.15 -1.10 47.77
N SER A 233 -5.58 -1.40 46.60
CA SER A 233 -4.13 -1.47 46.39
C SER A 233 -3.70 -0.72 45.13
N ALA A 234 -2.54 -0.08 45.19
CA ALA A 234 -1.98 0.64 44.05
C ALA A 234 -1.62 -0.34 42.93
N THR A 235 -2.33 -0.25 41.81
CA THR A 235 -2.10 -1.08 40.62
C THR A 235 -1.67 -0.20 39.45
N ALA A 236 -0.53 -0.52 38.84
CA ALA A 236 -0.02 0.18 37.67
C ALA A 236 -0.92 -0.04 36.45
N PHE A 237 -1.27 1.03 35.73
CA PHE A 237 -2.05 0.93 34.49
C PHE A 237 -1.40 1.61 33.29
N ALA A 238 -0.49 2.55 33.50
CA ALA A 238 0.23 3.24 32.44
C ALA A 238 1.67 3.55 32.84
N THR A 239 2.55 3.65 31.84
CA THR A 239 3.94 4.08 32.00
C THR A 239 4.25 5.19 31.01
N LEU A 240 4.92 6.22 31.51
CA LEU A 240 5.58 7.26 30.73
C LEU A 240 7.07 6.93 30.69
N THR A 241 7.66 6.72 29.52
CA THR A 241 9.10 6.45 29.36
C THR A 241 9.76 7.62 28.63
N PHE A 242 10.87 8.14 29.16
CA PHE A 242 11.54 9.33 28.63
C PHE A 242 13.03 9.39 28.99
N GLY A 243 13.80 10.11 28.15
CA GLY A 243 15.25 10.23 28.26
C GLY A 243 15.72 11.10 29.42
N ALA A 244 17.02 11.07 29.72
CA ALA A 244 17.64 12.01 30.66
C ALA A 244 17.56 13.45 30.13
N SER A 245 17.56 14.43 31.03
CA SER A 245 17.44 15.86 30.70
C SER A 245 16.17 16.19 29.92
N THR A 246 15.03 15.61 30.34
CA THR A 246 13.73 15.84 29.69
C THR A 246 12.67 16.28 30.68
N VAL A 247 11.65 16.95 30.16
CA VAL A 247 10.43 17.29 30.87
C VAL A 247 9.25 16.69 30.13
N VAL A 248 8.29 16.17 30.89
CA VAL A 248 7.09 15.54 30.38
C VAL A 248 5.88 16.08 31.12
N GLY A 249 4.83 16.41 30.38
CA GLY A 249 3.51 16.70 30.91
C GLY A 249 2.49 15.83 30.20
N ALA A 250 1.60 15.17 30.93
CA ALA A 250 0.59 14.30 30.36
C ALA A 250 -0.75 14.45 31.08
N ASP A 251 -1.83 14.50 30.31
CA ASP A 251 -3.21 14.41 30.78
C ASP A 251 -3.77 13.04 30.41
N PHE A 252 -4.27 12.33 31.41
CA PHE A 252 -4.94 11.04 31.27
C PHE A 252 -6.42 11.21 31.56
N LEU A 253 -7.25 10.71 30.65
CA LEU A 253 -8.67 10.45 30.90
C LEU A 253 -8.80 8.98 31.27
N VAL A 254 -9.07 8.70 32.55
CA VAL A 254 -9.07 7.33 33.11
C VAL A 254 -10.47 6.97 33.56
N THR A 255 -11.02 5.89 33.04
CA THR A 255 -12.31 5.34 33.47
C THR A 255 -12.07 4.13 34.35
N ILE A 256 -12.61 4.15 35.57
CA ILE A 256 -12.60 3.04 36.51
C ILE A 256 -13.98 2.39 36.48
N HIS A 257 -14.01 1.08 36.29
CA HIS A 257 -15.22 0.27 36.28
C HIS A 257 -15.12 -0.82 37.35
N ALA A 258 -16.10 -0.84 38.24
CA ALA A 258 -16.32 -1.91 39.19
C ALA A 258 -17.68 -2.55 38.93
N ALA A 259 -17.76 -3.87 39.01
CA ALA A 259 -19.03 -4.58 38.88
C ALA A 259 -19.05 -5.85 39.74
N ASP A 260 -20.25 -6.20 40.16
CA ASP A 260 -20.60 -7.53 40.65
C ASP A 260 -21.57 -8.21 39.68
N ALA A 261 -22.23 -9.28 40.12
CA ALA A 261 -23.18 -10.03 39.27
C ALA A 261 -24.42 -9.23 38.85
N THR A 262 -24.77 -8.14 39.54
CA THR A 262 -26.04 -7.41 39.38
C THR A 262 -25.85 -5.91 39.15
N ASN A 263 -24.80 -5.32 39.70
CA ASN A 263 -24.59 -3.90 39.77
C ASN A 263 -23.28 -3.49 39.10
N ASN A 264 -23.30 -2.32 38.46
CA ASN A 264 -22.12 -1.68 37.88
C ASN A 264 -21.92 -0.32 38.56
N GLN A 265 -20.67 0.06 38.68
CA GLN A 265 -20.22 1.37 39.12
C GLN A 265 -19.15 1.87 38.15
N VAL A 266 -19.25 3.15 37.78
CA VAL A 266 -18.27 3.78 36.93
C VAL A 266 -18.02 5.21 37.37
N VAL A 267 -16.75 5.60 37.29
CA VAL A 267 -16.30 6.97 37.47
C VAL A 267 -15.17 7.23 36.48
N THR A 268 -15.10 8.45 35.96
CA THR A 268 -14.03 8.87 35.04
C THR A 268 -13.30 10.06 35.65
N TYR A 269 -11.97 9.98 35.63
CA TYR A 269 -11.06 10.98 36.18
C TYR A 269 -10.25 11.62 35.07
N ARG A 270 -10.00 12.92 35.19
CA ARG A 270 -8.90 13.58 34.50
C ARG A 270 -7.70 13.69 35.43
N VAL A 271 -6.64 12.96 35.11
CA VAL A 271 -5.43 12.85 35.92
C VAL A 271 -4.27 13.50 35.17
N ARG A 272 -3.61 14.49 35.77
CA ARG A 272 -2.44 15.14 35.20
C ARG A 272 -1.17 14.63 35.87
N VAL A 273 -0.16 14.36 35.06
CA VAL A 273 1.18 14.00 35.50
C VAL A 273 2.18 15.00 34.92
N ASN A 274 3.02 15.57 35.77
CA ASN A 274 4.18 16.35 35.34
C ASN A 274 5.43 15.70 35.88
N SER A 275 6.41 15.46 35.02
CA SER A 275 7.66 14.80 35.35
C SER A 275 8.84 15.57 34.80
N VAL A 276 9.90 15.67 35.60
CA VAL A 276 11.20 16.19 35.19
C VAL A 276 12.22 15.10 35.45
N ARG A 277 13.14 14.88 34.50
CA ARG A 277 14.30 14.02 34.69
C ARG A 277 15.55 14.79 34.38
N ASP A 278 16.40 14.93 35.39
CA ASP A 278 17.71 15.55 35.25
C ASP A 278 18.69 14.62 34.52
N ALA A 279 19.85 15.15 34.16
CA ALA A 279 20.91 14.40 33.48
C ALA A 279 21.37 13.16 34.28
N THR A 280 21.36 13.25 35.61
CA THR A 280 21.81 12.20 36.53
C THR A 280 20.68 11.77 37.46
N GLY A 281 20.11 10.59 37.19
CA GLY A 281 19.45 9.70 38.16
C GLY A 281 18.08 10.11 38.74
N ASN A 282 17.78 11.41 38.84
CA ASN A 282 16.59 11.85 39.57
C ASN A 282 15.44 12.16 38.61
N THR A 283 14.45 11.28 38.61
CA THR A 283 13.11 11.58 38.11
C THR A 283 12.32 12.19 39.26
N GLN A 284 11.64 13.30 39.03
CA GLN A 284 10.69 13.90 39.98
C GLN A 284 9.35 14.07 39.29
N SER A 285 8.29 13.54 39.88
CA SER A 285 6.97 13.48 39.29
C SER A 285 5.90 13.91 40.27
N THR A 286 4.96 14.69 39.76
CA THR A 286 3.75 15.06 40.48
C THR A 286 2.55 14.55 39.72
N ILE A 287 1.54 14.10 40.46
CA ILE A 287 0.28 13.64 39.91
C ILE A 287 -0.87 14.27 40.68
N GLY A 288 -1.91 14.66 39.96
CA GLY A 288 -3.10 15.26 40.56
C GLY A 288 -4.34 14.97 39.72
N ILE A 289 -5.46 14.82 40.42
CA ILE A 289 -6.78 14.83 39.77
C ILE A 289 -7.12 16.31 39.53
N ILE A 290 -7.48 16.65 38.30
CA ILE A 290 -7.77 18.04 37.91
C ILE A 290 -9.18 18.46 38.35
N ASP A 291 -10.09 17.50 38.42
CA ASP A 291 -11.43 17.71 38.92
C ASP A 291 -11.47 17.50 40.45
N ASP A 292 -12.42 18.16 41.13
CA ASP A 292 -12.60 17.92 42.56
C ASP A 292 -13.08 16.48 42.78
N SER A 293 -12.16 15.64 43.25
CA SER A 293 -12.39 14.21 43.46
C SER A 293 -13.55 13.90 44.40
N ALA A 294 -13.97 14.84 45.25
CA ALA A 294 -15.11 14.69 46.15
C ALA A 294 -16.47 14.92 45.46
N THR A 295 -16.50 15.57 44.30
CA THR A 295 -17.74 15.94 43.58
C THR A 295 -17.84 15.30 42.20
N LEU A 296 -16.90 14.41 41.85
CA LEU A 296 -16.96 13.67 40.59
C LEU A 296 -18.24 12.82 40.50
N PRO A 297 -18.96 12.89 39.37
CA PRO A 297 -20.19 12.12 39.19
C PRO A 297 -19.85 10.63 39.10
N VAL A 298 -20.30 9.87 40.09
CA VAL A 298 -20.25 8.40 40.08
C VAL A 298 -21.60 7.89 39.60
N ALA A 299 -21.61 7.14 38.50
CA ALA A 299 -22.80 6.41 38.07
C ALA A 299 -22.75 5.02 38.68
N ALA A 300 -23.63 4.76 39.65
CA ALA A 300 -23.65 3.52 40.42
C ALA A 300 -25.07 2.95 40.45
N GLY A 301 -25.22 1.68 40.08
CA GLY A 301 -26.47 0.94 40.31
C GLY A 301 -26.72 0.67 41.80
N SER A 302 -25.66 0.69 42.62
CA SER A 302 -25.67 0.59 44.08
C SER A 302 -24.31 1.03 44.61
N GLY A 303 -24.23 1.49 45.87
CA GLY A 303 -22.97 1.70 46.59
C GLY A 303 -22.13 2.90 46.13
N THR A 304 -20.83 2.86 46.48
CA THR A 304 -19.84 3.89 46.14
C THR A 304 -18.64 3.31 45.39
N LEU A 305 -18.00 4.14 44.57
CA LEU A 305 -16.73 3.85 43.90
C LEU A 305 -15.85 5.10 43.97
N THR A 306 -14.63 4.94 44.44
CA THR A 306 -13.61 6.00 44.48
C THR A 306 -12.28 5.46 43.99
N SER A 307 -11.39 6.35 43.53
CA SER A 307 -10.03 5.99 43.15
C SER A 307 -9.06 7.12 43.47
N GLY A 308 -7.92 6.75 44.06
CA GLY A 308 -6.74 7.61 44.15
C GLY A 308 -5.75 7.30 43.03
N PHE A 309 -4.85 8.25 42.75
CA PHE A 309 -3.78 8.08 41.77
C PHE A 309 -2.44 8.45 42.37
N SER A 310 -1.42 7.67 42.05
CA SER A 310 -0.05 7.88 42.50
C SER A 310 0.94 7.58 41.37
N VAL A 311 2.18 8.00 41.55
CA VAL A 311 3.29 7.70 40.64
C VAL A 311 4.35 6.88 41.35
N THR A 312 4.93 5.94 40.64
CA THR A 312 6.16 5.24 41.03
C THR A 312 7.26 5.65 40.07
N GLU A 313 8.29 6.29 40.61
CA GLU A 313 9.42 6.77 39.84
C GLU A 313 10.43 5.65 39.59
N GLY A 314 10.89 5.55 38.35
CA GLY A 314 11.98 4.69 37.94
C GLY A 314 13.04 5.47 37.18
N ALA A 315 14.18 4.82 36.93
CA ALA A 315 15.22 5.38 36.07
C ALA A 315 14.72 5.50 34.62
N GLY A 316 14.24 6.68 34.24
CA GLY A 316 13.74 6.96 32.88
C GLY A 316 12.30 6.54 32.61
N ALA A 317 11.55 6.23 33.65
CA ALA A 317 10.14 5.98 33.52
C ALA A 317 9.38 6.44 34.76
N VAL A 318 8.11 6.76 34.56
CA VAL A 318 7.14 7.00 35.62
C VAL A 318 5.98 6.08 35.38
N THR A 319 5.68 5.26 36.37
CA THR A 319 4.53 4.36 36.35
C THR A 319 3.39 5.02 37.10
N ILE A 320 2.21 5.02 36.50
CA ILE A 320 1.01 5.63 37.04
C ILE A 320 0.15 4.51 37.60
N ASN A 321 -0.21 4.64 38.87
CA ASN A 321 -0.97 3.66 39.61
C ASN A 321 -2.34 4.20 39.98
N ALA A 322 -3.35 3.34 39.96
CA ALA A 322 -4.68 3.60 40.49
C ALA A 322 -4.90 2.75 41.75
N THR A 323 -5.46 3.35 42.79
CA THR A 323 -5.94 2.66 44.01
C THR A 323 -7.44 2.85 44.07
N ALA A 324 -8.19 1.90 43.54
CA ALA A 324 -9.64 1.96 43.48
C ALA A 324 -10.29 1.22 44.66
N VAL A 325 -11.37 1.78 45.17
CA VAL A 325 -12.19 1.22 46.23
C VAL A 325 -13.65 1.23 45.83
N SER A 326 -14.23 0.05 45.64
CA SER A 326 -15.67 -0.12 45.42
C SER A 326 -16.34 -0.77 46.63
N SER A 327 -17.53 -0.29 46.97
CA SER A 327 -18.34 -0.89 48.05
C SER A 327 -19.06 -2.18 47.64
N LEU A 328 -18.90 -2.65 46.40
CA LEU A 328 -19.50 -3.90 45.93
C LEU A 328 -18.63 -5.10 46.31
N THR A 329 -19.23 -6.30 46.30
CA THR A 329 -18.45 -7.56 46.30
C THR A 329 -18.04 -7.87 44.87
N GLN A 330 -16.93 -7.29 44.45
CA GLN A 330 -16.60 -7.15 43.04
C GLN A 330 -16.22 -8.49 42.38
N THR A 331 -16.76 -8.73 41.20
CA THR A 331 -16.25 -9.71 40.23
C THR A 331 -15.37 -9.06 39.17
N THR A 332 -15.40 -7.74 39.08
CA THR A 332 -14.62 -6.96 38.12
C THR A 332 -14.21 -5.65 38.76
N LEU A 333 -12.92 -5.32 38.66
CA LEU A 333 -12.38 -4.01 38.96
C LEU A 333 -11.28 -3.72 37.94
N ARG A 334 -11.45 -2.67 37.14
CA ARG A 334 -10.56 -2.40 36.00
C ARG A 334 -10.50 -0.92 35.62
N ALA A 335 -9.39 -0.53 34.99
CA ALA A 335 -9.16 0.80 34.42
C ALA A 335 -8.95 0.73 32.91
N SER A 336 -9.42 1.75 32.20
CA SER A 336 -9.00 2.04 30.82
C SER A 336 -8.61 3.51 30.73
N PHE A 337 -7.71 3.86 29.80
CA PHE A 337 -7.28 5.25 29.68
C PHE A 337 -7.12 5.74 28.24
N GLN A 338 -7.16 7.06 28.10
CA GLN A 338 -6.61 7.79 26.97
C GLN A 338 -5.63 8.82 27.52
N ALA A 339 -4.55 9.07 26.79
CA ALA A 339 -3.54 10.02 27.20
C ALA A 339 -3.28 11.03 26.10
N SER A 340 -3.14 12.30 26.49
CA SER A 340 -2.50 13.35 25.68
C SER A 340 -1.23 13.80 26.40
N ALA A 341 -0.10 13.80 25.71
CA ALA A 341 1.19 14.01 26.34
C ALA A 341 2.15 14.89 25.52
N ASN A 342 2.96 15.64 26.25
CA ASN A 342 3.98 16.55 25.76
C ASN A 342 5.32 16.17 26.40
N GLY A 343 6.41 16.23 25.63
CA GLY A 343 7.75 15.88 26.10
C GLY A 343 8.57 15.09 25.08
N ALA A 344 9.87 15.39 25.05
CA ALA A 344 10.81 14.80 24.11
C ALA A 344 11.14 13.34 24.43
N GLY A 345 11.18 12.48 23.42
CA GLY A 345 11.48 11.05 23.56
C GLY A 345 10.44 10.27 24.36
N LEU A 346 9.24 10.85 24.55
CA LEU A 346 8.20 10.25 25.37
C LEU A 346 7.51 9.10 24.66
N VAL A 347 7.43 7.96 25.34
CA VAL A 347 6.54 6.85 24.99
C VAL A 347 5.50 6.71 26.10
N VAL A 348 4.22 6.66 25.70
CA VAL A 348 3.12 6.31 26.59
C VAL A 348 2.70 4.89 26.26
N GLY A 349 2.71 4.02 27.27
CA GLY A 349 2.31 2.63 27.12
C GLY A 349 1.44 2.17 28.29
N PRO A 350 0.51 1.24 28.05
CA PRO A 350 -0.20 0.57 29.13
C PRO A 350 0.70 -0.42 29.89
N VAL A 351 0.29 -0.77 31.11
CA VAL A 351 0.96 -1.82 31.91
C VAL A 351 0.12 -3.09 31.91
N GLY A 352 0.74 -4.22 31.55
CA GLY A 352 0.17 -5.56 31.74
C GLY A 352 -0.79 -6.07 30.65
N PHE A 353 -0.52 -5.83 29.37
CA PHE A 353 -1.18 -6.53 28.26
C PHE A 353 -0.32 -7.65 27.69
#